data_AF-A0A4W6CAM8-F1
#
_entry.id   AF-A0A4W6CAM8-F1
#
_cell.length_a   1.000
_cell.length_b   1.000
_cell.length_c   1.000
_cell.angle_alpha   90.00
_cell.angle_beta   90.00
_cell.angle_gamma   90.00
#
_symmetry.space_group_name_H-M   'P 1'
#
loop_
_entity.id
_entity.type
_entity.pdbx_description
1 polymer ?
#
loop_
_entity_poly.entity_id
_entity_poly.type
_entity_poly.pdbx_seq_one_letter_code
_entity_poly.pdbx_strand_id
1 'polypeptide(L)'
;MFSFEEKMTNSPCSGYRDQHPQTILYNILSWRDNNYLNNKLISNSLAHNCHCEQRRRVCLKDPKATCQDASSVLVKTICFMRSLPSFSQLPLGDQSSLLRHCWVPLFVLGLAQDRIVFEVTDVPYSSILRQILLRPGLSESQADQPTLTGVHRLRTCLHQLWNLDLSPKEYAYLKGAMLFNPVVQGLSAMLFIEGLQQEAQRALQEVIHLLHPEDAGRFRHILLAASAIQNVSHGLVTELFFKPLIGNTNMVHLLTEMLFV
;
A
#
# COMPACT_ATOMS: atom_id res chain seq x y z
N MET A 1 -28.58 17.50 83.04
CA MET A 1 -28.63 18.91 82.58
C MET A 1 -29.54 18.94 81.36
N PHE A 2 -30.71 19.55 81.56
CA PHE A 2 -31.75 20.02 80.62
C PHE A 2 -32.53 19.06 79.69
N SER A 3 -33.83 19.01 79.99
CA SER A 3 -35.01 18.71 79.16
C SER A 3 -35.11 19.61 77.91
N PHE A 4 -35.94 19.24 76.92
CA PHE A 4 -37.12 20.03 76.52
C PHE A 4 -37.99 19.33 75.44
N GLU A 5 -39.28 19.69 75.51
CA GLU A 5 -40.41 19.33 74.64
C GLU A 5 -40.44 20.07 73.28
N GLU A 6 -41.38 19.61 72.44
CA GLU A 6 -42.29 20.38 71.58
C GLU A 6 -42.07 20.55 70.05
N LYS A 7 -43.07 20.02 69.32
CA LYS A 7 -43.89 20.55 68.19
C LYS A 7 -43.28 21.02 66.86
N MET A 8 -43.85 20.40 65.81
CA MET A 8 -44.39 20.92 64.54
C MET A 8 -43.65 22.04 63.77
N THR A 9 -43.33 21.79 62.48
CA THR A 9 -44.04 22.33 61.30
C THR A 9 -43.23 22.16 59.99
N ASN A 10 -43.98 21.98 58.89
CA ASN A 10 -43.70 22.31 57.48
C ASN A 10 -42.84 21.40 56.57
N SER A 11 -43.56 20.63 55.73
CA SER A 11 -43.26 20.28 54.33
C SER A 11 -43.16 21.53 53.41
N PRO A 12 -42.76 21.48 52.11
CA PRO A 12 -42.61 20.30 51.24
C PRO A 12 -41.37 20.30 50.30
N CYS A 13 -40.95 19.11 49.83
CA CYS A 13 -40.18 19.00 48.58
C CYS A 13 -40.92 18.05 47.63
N SER A 14 -41.31 18.64 46.51
CA SER A 14 -42.10 18.09 45.40
C SER A 14 -41.27 17.15 44.52
N GLY A 15 -41.95 16.12 43.98
CA GLY A 15 -41.73 15.71 42.60
C GLY A 15 -40.92 14.43 42.38
N TYR A 16 -41.59 13.28 42.48
CA TYR A 16 -41.20 12.05 41.78
C TYR A 16 -40.98 12.33 40.28
N ARG A 17 -39.83 11.92 39.74
CA ARG A 17 -39.63 11.74 38.29
C ARG A 17 -39.36 10.28 38.01
N ASP A 18 -40.35 9.62 37.40
CA ASP A 18 -40.22 8.30 36.81
C ASP A 18 -39.23 8.30 35.64
N GLN A 19 -38.36 7.29 35.65
CA GLN A 19 -37.48 6.92 34.56
C GLN A 19 -38.26 6.16 33.48
N HIS A 20 -38.27 6.69 32.24
CA HIS A 20 -38.62 5.91 31.05
C HIS A 20 -37.40 5.79 30.13
N PRO A 21 -37.09 4.59 29.60
CA PRO A 21 -35.99 4.39 28.67
C PRO A 21 -36.38 4.93 27.29
N GLN A 22 -35.65 5.93 26.81
CA GLN A 22 -35.89 6.54 25.50
C GLN A 22 -35.60 5.53 24.37
N THR A 23 -36.64 5.09 23.68
CA THR A 23 -36.55 4.22 22.49
C THR A 23 -35.87 4.94 21.32
N ILE A 24 -35.12 4.18 20.52
CA ILE A 24 -34.35 4.62 19.34
C ILE A 24 -35.13 5.56 18.40
N LEU A 25 -36.45 5.36 18.28
CA LEU A 25 -37.35 6.22 17.51
C LEU A 25 -37.41 7.67 18.00
N TYR A 26 -37.34 7.89 19.32
CA TYR A 26 -37.32 9.25 19.90
C TYR A 26 -36.05 10.01 19.54
N ASN A 27 -34.91 9.31 19.48
CA ASN A 27 -33.63 9.91 19.09
C ASN A 27 -33.53 10.21 17.59
N ILE A 28 -34.22 9.42 16.74
CA ILE A 28 -34.27 9.68 15.29
C ILE A 28 -35.18 10.88 15.00
N LEU A 29 -36.30 11.00 15.70
CA LEU A 29 -37.25 12.09 15.51
C LEU A 29 -36.71 13.42 16.07
N SER A 30 -36.01 13.42 17.21
CA SER A 30 -35.43 14.64 17.79
C SER A 30 -34.23 15.19 17.00
N TRP A 31 -33.59 14.37 16.16
CA TRP A 31 -32.48 14.80 15.31
C TRP A 31 -32.96 15.69 14.15
N ARG A 32 -34.21 15.55 13.74
CA ARG A 32 -34.76 16.28 12.58
C ARG A 32 -35.10 17.75 12.91
N ASP A 33 -35.40 18.05 14.18
CA ASP A 33 -35.77 19.41 14.61
C ASP A 33 -34.56 20.32 14.93
N ASN A 34 -33.35 19.76 15.09
CA ASN A 34 -32.14 20.53 15.42
C ASN A 34 -31.30 20.97 14.20
N ASN A 35 -31.68 20.57 12.99
CA ASN A 35 -30.86 20.78 11.78
C ASN A 35 -30.99 22.15 11.11
N TYR A 36 -31.74 23.10 11.68
CA TYR A 36 -31.87 24.45 11.12
C TYR A 36 -30.99 25.52 11.77
N LEU A 37 -30.26 25.21 12.85
CA LEU A 37 -29.43 26.21 13.58
C LEU A 37 -27.93 25.87 13.69
N ASN A 38 -27.49 24.67 13.28
CA ASN A 38 -26.08 24.26 13.40
C ASN A 38 -25.21 24.42 12.13
N ASN A 39 -25.76 24.99 11.05
CA ASN A 39 -25.05 25.12 9.77
C ASN A 39 -23.99 26.24 9.69
N LYS A 40 -23.42 26.74 10.81
CA LYS A 40 -22.40 27.81 10.72
C LYS A 40 -21.23 27.81 11.70
N LEU A 41 -21.01 26.80 12.55
CA LEU A 41 -19.94 26.88 13.56
C LEU A 41 -19.09 25.62 13.80
N ILE A 42 -19.04 24.65 12.88
CA ILE A 42 -18.04 23.56 12.96
C ILE A 42 -17.36 23.37 11.60
N SER A 43 -16.68 24.41 11.13
CA SER A 43 -15.49 24.26 10.30
C SER A 43 -14.30 24.09 11.24
N ASN A 44 -13.54 23.00 11.09
CA ASN A 44 -12.37 22.57 11.88
C ASN A 44 -12.67 21.64 13.06
N SER A 45 -12.74 20.33 12.80
CA SER A 45 -11.95 19.33 13.52
C SER A 45 -12.26 17.91 13.04
N LEU A 46 -11.18 17.14 12.83
CA LEU A 46 -11.12 15.69 12.65
C LEU A 46 -11.81 15.12 11.40
N ALA A 47 -11.00 14.94 10.34
CA ALA A 47 -11.28 13.93 9.33
C ALA A 47 -11.46 12.57 10.01
N HIS A 48 -12.72 12.18 10.24
CA HIS A 48 -13.05 10.82 10.58
C HIS A 48 -12.65 9.94 9.40
N ASN A 49 -11.45 9.37 9.46
CA ASN A 49 -11.02 8.29 8.59
C ASN A 49 -11.92 7.06 8.86
N CYS A 50 -13.09 7.03 8.24
CA CYS A 50 -13.98 5.87 8.24
C CYS A 50 -13.17 4.70 7.64
N HIS A 51 -13.13 3.54 8.31
CA HIS A 51 -12.54 2.31 7.74
C HIS A 51 -13.15 1.94 6.36
N CYS A 52 -14.31 2.51 6.06
CA CYS A 52 -15.09 2.51 4.83
C CYS A 52 -14.29 3.07 3.63
N GLU A 53 -13.58 4.19 3.82
CA GLU A 53 -12.77 4.81 2.75
C GLU A 53 -11.48 4.04 2.49
N GLN A 54 -10.88 3.47 3.54
CA GLN A 54 -9.65 2.70 3.45
C GLN A 54 -9.81 1.40 2.65
N ARG A 55 -11.00 0.79 2.73
CA ARG A 55 -11.36 -0.44 2.00
C ARG A 55 -12.04 -0.17 0.66
N ARG A 56 -12.12 1.10 0.23
CA ARG A 56 -12.74 1.45 -1.04
C ARG A 56 -11.95 0.86 -2.19
N ARG A 57 -12.64 0.11 -3.04
CA ARG A 57 -12.03 -0.57 -4.19
C ARG A 57 -11.88 0.36 -5.36
N VAL A 58 -10.71 0.31 -6.00
CA VAL A 58 -10.36 1.18 -7.12
C VAL A 58 -9.82 0.36 -8.29
N CYS A 59 -9.90 0.93 -9.48
CA CYS A 59 -9.30 0.42 -10.70
C CYS A 59 -8.58 1.54 -11.45
N LEU A 60 -7.70 1.20 -12.38
CA LEU A 60 -7.04 2.18 -13.25
C LEU A 60 -8.09 2.94 -14.08
N LYS A 61 -7.91 4.26 -14.21
CA LYS A 61 -8.78 5.11 -15.04
C LYS A 61 -8.59 4.83 -16.53
N ASP A 62 -7.34 4.62 -16.95
CA ASP A 62 -6.99 4.14 -18.28
C ASP A 62 -6.18 2.84 -18.17
N PRO A 63 -6.86 1.68 -18.05
CA PRO A 63 -6.17 0.40 -17.94
C PRO A 63 -5.29 0.09 -19.15
N LYS A 64 -5.67 0.51 -20.36
CA LYS A 64 -4.94 0.09 -21.57
C LYS A 64 -3.55 0.72 -21.63
N ALA A 65 -3.47 2.05 -21.53
CA ALA A 65 -2.19 2.75 -21.59
C ALA A 65 -1.31 2.41 -20.39
N THR A 66 -1.86 2.51 -19.17
CA THR A 66 -1.08 2.27 -17.95
C THR A 66 -0.57 0.82 -17.85
N CYS A 67 -1.36 -0.18 -18.24
CA CYS A 67 -0.89 -1.57 -18.22
C CYS A 67 0.17 -1.85 -19.30
N GLN A 68 0.14 -1.16 -20.45
CA GLN A 68 1.19 -1.24 -21.47
C GLN A 68 2.52 -0.68 -20.93
N ASP A 69 2.50 0.50 -20.31
CA ASP A 69 3.68 1.10 -19.69
C ASP A 69 4.23 0.20 -18.57
N ALA A 70 3.35 -0.31 -17.70
CA ALA A 70 3.73 -1.27 -16.67
C ALA A 70 4.35 -2.55 -17.25
N SER A 71 3.84 -3.06 -18.36
CA SER A 71 4.42 -4.24 -19.02
C SER A 71 5.82 -3.97 -19.56
N SER A 72 6.04 -2.79 -20.16
CA SER A 72 7.36 -2.34 -20.59
C SER A 72 8.36 -2.29 -19.43
N VAL A 73 7.94 -1.72 -18.29
CA VAL A 73 8.75 -1.70 -17.06
C VAL A 73 9.05 -3.10 -16.55
N LEU A 74 8.07 -4.01 -16.57
CA LEU A 74 8.26 -5.39 -16.12
C LEU A 74 9.29 -6.13 -16.99
N VAL A 75 9.21 -6.00 -18.31
CA VAL A 75 10.18 -6.56 -19.24
C VAL A 75 11.57 -6.00 -18.97
N LYS A 76 11.71 -4.68 -18.80
CA LYS A 76 12.99 -4.05 -18.43
C LYS A 76 13.55 -4.60 -17.11
N THR A 77 12.69 -4.86 -16.12
CA THR A 77 13.09 -5.47 -14.83
C THR A 77 13.63 -6.89 -15.03
N ILE A 78 12.97 -7.74 -15.83
CA ILE A 78 13.46 -9.09 -16.12
C ILE A 78 14.78 -9.03 -16.94
N CYS A 79 14.85 -8.16 -17.94
CA CYS A 79 16.07 -7.95 -18.72
C CYS A 79 17.24 -7.48 -17.84
N PHE A 80 16.98 -6.59 -16.86
CA PHE A 80 17.99 -6.18 -15.89
C PHE A 80 18.53 -7.39 -15.13
N MET A 81 17.68 -8.23 -14.55
CA MET A 81 18.12 -9.41 -13.79
C MET A 81 18.97 -10.36 -14.66
N ARG A 82 18.54 -10.62 -15.91
CA ARG A 82 19.27 -11.47 -16.88
C ARG A 82 20.60 -10.88 -17.33
N SER A 83 20.70 -9.55 -17.38
CA SER A 83 21.91 -8.87 -17.83
C SER A 83 23.07 -8.97 -16.82
N LEU A 84 22.79 -9.35 -15.57
CA LEU A 84 23.79 -9.44 -14.51
C LEU A 84 24.49 -10.81 -14.53
N PRO A 85 25.81 -10.89 -14.82
CA PRO A 85 26.53 -12.17 -14.82
C PRO A 85 26.45 -12.89 -13.46
N SER A 86 26.53 -12.13 -12.36
CA SER A 86 26.46 -12.67 -11.01
C SER A 86 25.11 -13.29 -10.68
N PHE A 87 24.01 -12.84 -11.32
CA PHE A 87 22.69 -13.45 -11.15
C PHE A 87 22.59 -14.77 -11.94
N SER A 88 23.05 -14.77 -13.19
CA SER A 88 23.01 -15.96 -14.06
C SER A 88 23.86 -17.13 -13.55
N GLN A 89 24.87 -16.87 -12.71
CA GLN A 89 25.70 -17.89 -12.07
C GLN A 89 25.04 -18.56 -10.85
N LEU A 90 23.95 -17.99 -10.32
CA LEU A 90 23.26 -18.56 -9.16
C LEU A 90 22.52 -19.86 -9.54
N PRO A 91 22.33 -20.78 -8.60
CA PRO A 91 21.46 -21.93 -8.80
C PRO A 91 20.04 -21.50 -9.23
N LEU A 92 19.41 -22.24 -10.15
CA LEU A 92 18.08 -21.88 -10.69
C LEU A 92 17.00 -21.74 -9.60
N GLY A 93 17.09 -22.54 -8.54
CA GLY A 93 16.22 -22.44 -7.36
C GLY A 93 16.39 -21.12 -6.61
N ASP A 94 17.62 -20.62 -6.51
CA ASP A 94 17.92 -19.34 -5.88
C ASP A 94 17.47 -18.18 -6.77
N GLN A 95 17.72 -18.25 -8.08
CA GLN A 95 17.23 -17.26 -9.05
C GLN A 95 15.70 -17.12 -8.97
N SER A 96 14.97 -18.23 -8.94
CA SER A 96 13.52 -18.26 -8.82
C SER A 96 13.03 -17.71 -7.47
N SER A 97 13.75 -17.98 -6.40
CA SER A 97 13.40 -17.50 -5.05
C SER A 97 13.65 -16.00 -4.89
N LEU A 98 14.78 -15.50 -5.41
CA LEU A 98 15.06 -14.07 -5.48
C LEU A 98 14.01 -13.34 -6.34
N LEU A 99 13.72 -13.84 -7.55
CA LEU A 99 12.69 -13.28 -8.44
C LEU A 99 11.34 -13.13 -7.71
N ARG A 100 10.87 -14.21 -7.07
CA ARG A 100 9.61 -14.20 -6.32
C ARG A 100 9.57 -13.14 -5.23
N HIS A 101 10.71 -12.91 -4.58
CA HIS A 101 10.82 -11.94 -3.49
C HIS A 101 10.94 -10.50 -3.99
N CYS A 102 11.78 -10.23 -4.99
CA CYS A 102 12.18 -8.87 -5.34
C CYS A 102 11.45 -8.26 -6.54
N TRP A 103 10.64 -9.02 -7.30
CA TRP A 103 10.05 -8.50 -8.54
C TRP A 103 9.17 -7.25 -8.32
N VAL A 104 8.41 -7.18 -7.22
CA VAL A 104 7.61 -5.98 -6.89
C VAL A 104 8.51 -4.80 -6.55
N PRO A 105 9.46 -4.92 -5.61
CA PRO A 105 10.37 -3.82 -5.35
C PRO A 105 11.10 -3.29 -6.58
N LEU A 106 11.62 -4.19 -7.42
CA LEU A 106 12.30 -3.81 -8.66
C LEU A 106 11.35 -3.17 -9.67
N PHE A 107 10.12 -3.67 -9.78
CA PHE A 107 9.07 -3.09 -10.61
C PHE A 107 8.69 -1.68 -10.16
N VAL A 108 8.53 -1.43 -8.85
CA VAL A 108 8.24 -0.10 -8.30
C VAL A 108 9.39 0.88 -8.55
N LEU A 109 10.64 0.43 -8.40
CA LEU A 109 11.81 1.23 -8.81
C LEU A 109 11.78 1.53 -10.31
N GLY A 110 11.37 0.56 -11.14
CA GLY A 110 11.21 0.75 -12.58
C GLY A 110 10.14 1.78 -12.94
N LEU A 111 8.96 1.74 -12.29
CA LEU A 111 7.92 2.75 -12.44
C LEU A 111 8.43 4.15 -12.05
N ALA A 112 9.20 4.23 -10.96
CA ALA A 112 9.77 5.49 -10.51
C ALA A 112 10.82 6.03 -11.50
N GLN A 113 11.68 5.15 -12.01
CA GLN A 113 12.73 5.48 -12.98
C GLN A 113 12.15 5.98 -14.30
N ASP A 114 11.11 5.33 -14.82
CA ASP A 114 10.41 5.71 -16.05
C ASP A 114 9.38 6.85 -15.84
N ARG A 115 9.26 7.38 -14.61
CA ARG A 115 8.33 8.46 -14.22
C ARG A 115 6.87 8.16 -14.59
N ILE A 116 6.44 6.92 -14.41
CA ILE A 116 5.07 6.50 -14.73
C ILE A 116 4.08 7.08 -13.73
N VAL A 117 3.13 7.86 -14.22
CA VAL A 117 2.00 8.41 -13.46
C VAL A 117 0.73 7.71 -13.88
N PHE A 118 -0.11 7.35 -12.92
CA PHE A 118 -1.39 6.69 -13.20
C PHE A 118 -2.50 7.20 -12.30
N GLU A 119 -3.70 7.27 -12.87
CA GLU A 119 -4.92 7.67 -12.17
C GLU A 119 -5.78 6.44 -11.84
N VAL A 120 -6.54 6.53 -10.75
CA VAL A 120 -7.48 5.48 -10.35
C VAL A 120 -8.86 6.07 -10.16
N THR A 121 -9.88 5.28 -10.47
CA THR A 121 -11.28 5.59 -10.25
C THR A 121 -11.91 4.48 -9.41
N ASP A 122 -13.07 4.78 -8.83
CA ASP A 122 -13.80 3.78 -8.06
C ASP A 122 -14.31 2.66 -8.96
N VAL A 123 -14.23 1.43 -8.48
CA VAL A 123 -14.88 0.32 -9.17
C VAL A 123 -16.39 0.57 -9.10
N PRO A 124 -17.09 0.72 -10.23
CA PRO A 124 -18.53 0.93 -10.20
C PRO A 124 -19.19 -0.27 -9.51
N TYR A 125 -20.00 0.00 -8.48
CA TYR A 125 -20.74 -1.04 -7.79
C TYR A 125 -21.61 -1.79 -8.81
N SER A 126 -21.33 -3.08 -9.03
CA SER A 126 -22.31 -3.94 -9.70
C SER A 126 -23.53 -3.98 -8.78
N SER A 127 -24.73 -3.69 -9.31
CA SER A 127 -25.96 -3.82 -8.52
C SER A 127 -26.00 -5.20 -7.85
N ILE A 128 -26.53 -5.28 -6.64
CA ILE A 128 -26.64 -6.54 -5.87
C ILE A 128 -27.31 -7.63 -6.73
N LEU A 129 -28.32 -7.24 -7.52
CA LEU A 129 -28.98 -8.08 -8.52
C LEU A 129 -28.00 -8.62 -9.58
N ARG A 130 -27.13 -7.78 -10.14
CA ARG A 130 -26.11 -8.19 -11.11
C ARG A 130 -25.06 -9.12 -10.47
N GLN A 131 -24.78 -8.93 -9.18
CA GLN A 131 -23.90 -9.80 -8.39
C GLN A 131 -24.52 -11.19 -8.15
N ILE A 132 -25.82 -11.25 -7.85
CA ILE A 132 -26.55 -12.51 -7.63
C ILE A 132 -26.75 -13.27 -8.95
N LEU A 133 -27.09 -12.56 -10.04
CA LEU A 133 -27.45 -13.17 -11.31
C LEU A 133 -26.26 -13.60 -12.18
N LEU A 134 -25.10 -12.97 -12.06
CA LEU A 134 -23.93 -13.26 -12.90
C LEU A 134 -22.79 -13.98 -12.16
N ARG A 135 -22.97 -14.36 -10.90
CA ARG A 135 -21.90 -15.01 -10.12
C ARG A 135 -22.41 -16.17 -9.26
N PRO A 136 -22.52 -17.40 -9.80
CA PRO A 136 -22.48 -18.59 -8.96
C PRO A 136 -21.01 -18.84 -8.57
N GLY A 137 -20.65 -18.64 -7.30
CA GLY A 137 -19.56 -19.39 -6.68
C GLY A 137 -18.14 -18.83 -6.66
N LEU A 138 -17.88 -17.54 -6.91
CA LEU A 138 -16.53 -16.98 -6.69
C LEU A 138 -16.43 -16.31 -5.31
N SER A 139 -16.08 -17.13 -4.31
CA SER A 139 -15.33 -16.72 -3.12
C SER A 139 -13.89 -16.35 -3.51
N GLU A 140 -13.70 -15.55 -4.56
CA GLU A 140 -12.39 -14.98 -4.85
C GLU A 140 -12.08 -13.97 -3.75
N SER A 141 -11.04 -14.30 -2.99
CA SER A 141 -10.52 -13.56 -1.85
C SER A 141 -10.67 -12.05 -2.06
N GLN A 142 -11.59 -11.42 -1.30
CA GLN A 142 -11.69 -9.96 -1.28
C GLN A 142 -10.40 -9.29 -0.75
N ALA A 143 -9.43 -10.09 -0.25
CA ALA A 143 -8.21 -9.60 0.35
C ALA A 143 -7.24 -8.96 -0.65
N ASP A 144 -7.26 -9.36 -1.93
CA ASP A 144 -6.23 -8.92 -2.90
C ASP A 144 -6.68 -7.78 -3.81
N GLN A 145 -7.94 -7.36 -3.76
CA GLN A 145 -8.44 -6.32 -4.65
C GLN A 145 -7.78 -4.96 -4.38
N PRO A 146 -7.47 -4.15 -5.40
CA PRO A 146 -6.82 -2.87 -5.21
C PRO A 146 -7.68 -1.93 -4.37
N THR A 147 -7.18 -1.56 -3.20
CA THR A 147 -7.82 -0.59 -2.31
C THR A 147 -7.20 0.79 -2.48
N LEU A 148 -7.99 1.83 -2.20
CA LEU A 148 -7.53 3.22 -2.21
C LEU A 148 -6.29 3.39 -1.31
N THR A 149 -6.28 2.79 -0.11
CA THR A 149 -5.13 2.84 0.80
C THR A 149 -3.89 2.16 0.21
N GLY A 150 -4.05 1.00 -0.44
CA GLY A 150 -2.95 0.33 -1.12
C GLY A 150 -2.35 1.20 -2.23
N VAL A 151 -3.20 1.77 -3.07
CA VAL A 151 -2.77 2.68 -4.16
C VAL A 151 -2.12 3.95 -3.62
N HIS A 152 -2.68 4.55 -2.56
CA HIS A 152 -2.10 5.72 -1.94
C HIS A 152 -0.68 5.44 -1.44
N ARG A 153 -0.48 4.32 -0.74
CA ARG A 153 0.85 3.90 -0.29
C ARG A 153 1.84 3.71 -1.43
N LEU A 154 1.42 3.07 -2.53
CA LEU A 154 2.27 2.93 -3.73
C LEU A 154 2.65 4.30 -4.30
N ARG A 155 1.68 5.21 -4.45
CA ARG A 155 1.94 6.59 -4.92
C ARG A 155 2.89 7.34 -3.99
N THR A 156 2.72 7.22 -2.68
CA THR A 156 3.64 7.84 -1.71
C THR A 156 5.07 7.34 -1.90
N CYS A 157 5.27 6.04 -2.14
CA CYS A 157 6.59 5.47 -2.43
C CYS A 157 7.18 6.06 -3.72
N LEU A 158 6.38 6.17 -4.78
CA LEU A 158 6.82 6.76 -6.06
C LEU A 158 7.23 8.24 -5.89
N HIS A 159 6.41 9.03 -5.20
CA HIS A 159 6.73 10.43 -4.92
C HIS A 159 7.99 10.60 -4.07
N GLN A 160 8.22 9.73 -3.08
CA GLN A 160 9.46 9.73 -2.30
C GLN A 160 10.68 9.49 -3.20
N LEU A 161 10.60 8.52 -4.13
CA LEU A 161 11.68 8.23 -5.08
C LEU A 161 11.91 9.38 -6.07
N TRP A 162 10.84 10.02 -6.56
CA TRP A 162 10.96 11.17 -7.46
C TRP A 162 11.59 12.39 -6.78
N ASN A 163 11.29 12.63 -5.51
CA ASN A 163 11.88 13.72 -4.74
C ASN A 163 13.37 13.52 -4.46
N LEU A 164 13.85 12.27 -4.47
CA LEU A 164 15.28 11.99 -4.33
C LEU A 164 16.07 12.28 -5.62
N ASP A 165 15.39 12.38 -6.76
CA ASP A 165 15.99 12.57 -8.08
C ASP A 165 17.21 11.67 -8.33
N LEU A 166 16.97 10.35 -8.25
CA LEU A 166 18.04 9.37 -8.42
C LEU A 166 18.53 9.34 -9.87
N SER A 167 19.84 9.35 -10.03
CA SER A 167 20.52 9.14 -11.31
C SER A 167 20.35 7.68 -11.80
N PRO A 168 20.55 7.41 -13.12
CA PRO A 168 20.49 6.05 -13.64
C PRO A 168 21.47 5.07 -12.95
N LYS A 169 22.64 5.56 -12.52
CA LYS A 169 23.63 4.75 -11.80
C LYS A 169 23.14 4.40 -10.39
N GLU A 170 22.59 5.37 -9.66
CA GLU A 170 22.00 5.11 -8.33
C GLU A 170 20.84 4.12 -8.42
N TYR A 171 19.96 4.23 -9.42
CA TYR A 171 18.91 3.23 -9.67
C TYR A 171 19.49 1.83 -9.92
N ALA A 172 20.55 1.71 -10.73
CA ALA A 172 21.16 0.42 -11.04
C ALA A 172 21.72 -0.27 -9.79
N TYR A 173 22.48 0.45 -8.96
CA TYR A 173 23.02 -0.12 -7.72
C TYR A 173 21.95 -0.40 -6.68
N LEU A 174 20.93 0.46 -6.56
CA LEU A 174 19.80 0.21 -5.68
C LEU A 174 19.02 -1.05 -6.09
N LYS A 175 18.77 -1.23 -7.40
CA LYS A 175 18.17 -2.47 -7.92
C LYS A 175 19.03 -3.68 -7.59
N GLY A 176 20.35 -3.60 -7.74
CA GLY A 176 21.27 -4.67 -7.33
C GLY A 176 21.16 -5.01 -5.84
N ALA A 177 21.18 -4.00 -4.98
CA ALA A 177 21.08 -4.17 -3.52
C ALA A 177 19.74 -4.77 -3.07
N MET A 178 18.64 -4.49 -3.80
CA MET A 178 17.32 -5.08 -3.53
C MET A 178 17.14 -6.48 -4.14
N LEU A 179 17.81 -6.76 -5.27
CA LEU A 179 17.78 -8.06 -5.94
C LEU A 179 18.51 -9.12 -5.11
N PHE A 180 19.74 -8.83 -4.70
CA PHE A 180 20.55 -9.76 -3.93
C PHE A 180 20.18 -9.64 -2.46
N ASN A 181 19.13 -10.35 -2.02
CA ASN A 181 18.70 -10.35 -0.62
C ASN A 181 19.00 -11.70 0.06
N PRO A 182 19.98 -11.78 0.98
CA PRO A 182 20.33 -13.02 1.66
C PRO A 182 19.28 -13.48 2.69
N VAL A 183 18.32 -12.61 3.04
CA VAL A 183 17.24 -12.92 4.00
C VAL A 183 16.15 -13.81 3.37
N VAL A 184 16.18 -14.02 2.05
CA VAL A 184 15.24 -14.92 1.38
C VAL A 184 15.45 -16.36 1.87
N GLN A 185 14.36 -16.99 2.29
CA GLN A 185 14.40 -18.33 2.86
C GLN A 185 14.69 -19.39 1.79
N GLY A 186 15.49 -20.40 2.16
CA GLY A 186 15.77 -21.55 1.30
C GLY A 186 16.84 -21.31 0.22
N LEU A 187 17.61 -20.22 0.32
CA LEU A 187 18.74 -19.97 -0.56
C LEU A 187 19.90 -20.93 -0.31
N SER A 188 20.44 -21.49 -1.38
CA SER A 188 21.62 -22.37 -1.32
C SER A 188 22.95 -21.60 -1.34
N ALA A 189 23.02 -20.48 -2.06
CA ALA A 189 24.22 -19.64 -2.22
C ALA A 189 24.18 -18.36 -1.35
N MET A 190 23.67 -18.46 -0.12
CA MET A 190 23.42 -17.31 0.76
C MET A 190 24.63 -16.38 0.95
N LEU A 191 25.81 -16.92 1.26
CA LEU A 191 27.02 -16.12 1.49
C LEU A 191 27.48 -15.37 0.23
N PHE A 192 27.31 -15.97 -0.95
CA PHE A 192 27.64 -15.31 -2.20
C PHE A 192 26.66 -14.18 -2.51
N ILE A 193 25.36 -14.42 -2.28
CA ILE A 193 24.31 -13.39 -2.43
C ILE A 193 24.53 -12.23 -1.45
N GLU A 194 24.93 -12.51 -0.22
CA GLU A 194 25.29 -11.49 0.77
C GLU A 194 26.46 -10.62 0.29
N GLY A 195 27.52 -11.23 -0.25
CA GLY A 195 28.64 -10.50 -0.85
C GLY A 195 28.21 -9.59 -2.00
N LEU A 196 27.33 -10.07 -2.88
CA LEU A 196 26.77 -9.26 -3.98
C LEU A 196 25.92 -8.09 -3.47
N GLN A 197 25.16 -8.30 -2.39
CA GLN A 197 24.37 -7.24 -1.76
C GLN A 197 25.28 -6.13 -1.21
N GLN A 198 26.31 -6.52 -0.45
CA GLN A 198 27.26 -5.59 0.15
C GLN A 198 28.01 -4.80 -0.92
N GLU A 199 28.39 -5.46 -2.02
CA GLU A 199 29.05 -4.80 -3.16
C GLU A 199 28.13 -3.76 -3.82
N ALA A 200 26.87 -4.09 -4.07
CA ALA A 200 25.91 -3.16 -4.64
C ALA A 200 25.64 -1.96 -3.72
N GLN A 201 25.56 -2.18 -2.40
CA GLN A 201 25.40 -1.10 -1.43
C GLN A 201 26.64 -0.21 -1.35
N ARG A 202 27.84 -0.79 -1.36
CA ARG A 202 29.10 -0.03 -1.38
C ARG A 202 29.20 0.83 -2.63
N ALA A 203 28.96 0.25 -3.80
CA ALA A 203 28.99 0.97 -5.07
C ALA A 203 27.95 2.10 -5.13
N LEU A 204 26.75 1.89 -4.55
CA LEU A 204 25.76 2.94 -4.40
C LEU A 204 26.30 4.10 -3.53
N GLN A 205 26.90 3.77 -2.38
CA GLN A 205 27.44 4.75 -1.44
C GLN A 205 28.59 5.55 -2.05
N GLU A 206 29.48 4.90 -2.79
CA GLU A 206 30.58 5.55 -3.53
C GLU A 206 30.07 6.51 -4.61
N VAL A 207 29.07 6.08 -5.40
CA VAL A 207 28.47 6.96 -6.42
C VAL A 207 27.76 8.16 -5.80
N ILE A 208 27.06 7.97 -4.68
CA ILE A 208 26.44 9.08 -3.95
C ILE A 208 27.52 10.06 -3.47
N HIS A 209 28.61 9.57 -2.88
CA HIS A 209 29.69 10.43 -2.41
C HIS A 209 30.33 11.23 -3.55
N LEU A 210 30.47 10.61 -4.73
CA LEU A 210 31.03 11.25 -5.92
C LEU A 210 30.08 12.30 -6.54
N LEU A 211 28.78 12.00 -6.63
CA LEU A 211 27.79 12.86 -7.30
C LEU A 211 27.21 13.94 -6.37
N HIS A 212 27.15 13.66 -5.06
CA HIS A 212 26.50 14.50 -4.06
C HIS A 212 27.35 14.61 -2.78
N PRO A 213 28.59 15.15 -2.84
CA PRO A 213 29.50 15.20 -1.70
C PRO A 213 28.94 16.00 -0.51
N GLU A 214 28.12 17.01 -0.78
CA GLU A 214 27.51 17.88 0.24
C GLU A 214 26.27 17.28 0.93
N ASP A 215 25.69 16.19 0.38
CA ASP A 215 24.50 15.54 0.93
C ASP A 215 24.86 14.23 1.64
N ALA A 216 25.49 14.37 2.81
CA ALA A 216 25.85 13.24 3.67
C ALA A 216 24.63 12.39 4.12
N GLY A 217 23.41 12.94 4.03
CA GLY A 217 22.18 12.25 4.39
C GLY A 217 21.58 11.40 3.27
N ARG A 218 21.97 11.63 2.01
CA ARG A 218 21.33 11.04 0.81
C ARG A 218 21.21 9.53 0.87
N PHE A 219 22.29 8.84 1.21
CA PHE A 219 22.31 7.38 1.29
C PHE A 219 21.24 6.85 2.26
N ARG A 220 21.12 7.45 3.44
CA ARG A 220 20.09 7.09 4.43
C ARG A 220 18.68 7.36 3.89
N HIS A 221 18.46 8.48 3.22
CA HIS A 221 17.15 8.79 2.62
C HIS A 221 16.78 7.78 1.51
N ILE A 222 17.76 7.35 0.70
CA ILE A 222 17.57 6.30 -0.30
C ILE A 222 17.20 4.97 0.36
N LEU A 223 17.93 4.56 1.41
CA LEU A 223 17.61 3.32 2.13
C LEU A 223 16.23 3.35 2.79
N LEU A 224 15.79 4.51 3.30
CA LEU A 224 14.44 4.68 3.84
C LEU A 224 13.36 4.60 2.76
N ALA A 225 13.60 5.18 1.58
CA ALA A 225 12.69 5.00 0.45
C ALA A 225 12.65 3.52 0.00
N ALA A 226 13.80 2.86 -0.06
CA ALA A 226 13.91 1.45 -0.42
C ALA A 226 13.16 0.53 0.56
N SER A 227 13.23 0.80 1.87
CA SER A 227 12.47 0.03 2.86
C SER A 227 10.96 0.28 2.76
N ALA A 228 10.52 1.50 2.42
CA ALA A 228 9.12 1.81 2.20
C ALA A 228 8.52 0.97 1.05
N ILE A 229 9.29 0.74 -0.01
CA ILE A 229 8.90 -0.09 -1.17
C ILE A 229 8.57 -1.53 -0.75
N GLN A 230 9.29 -2.10 0.22
CA GLN A 230 9.07 -3.49 0.67
C GLN A 230 7.66 -3.71 1.24
N ASN A 231 6.97 -2.65 1.66
CA ASN A 231 5.62 -2.76 2.17
C ASN A 231 4.57 -2.89 1.04
N VAL A 232 4.92 -2.61 -0.22
CA VAL A 232 3.98 -2.68 -1.35
C VAL A 232 3.60 -4.14 -1.59
N SER A 233 2.29 -4.44 -1.59
CA SER A 233 1.79 -5.80 -1.74
C SER A 233 1.95 -6.31 -3.18
N HIS A 234 2.38 -7.57 -3.31
CA HIS A 234 2.37 -8.29 -4.58
C HIS A 234 0.97 -8.44 -5.17
N GLY A 235 -0.04 -8.68 -4.32
CA GLY A 235 -1.44 -8.78 -4.75
C GLY A 235 -1.91 -7.46 -5.35
N LEU A 236 -1.64 -6.33 -4.68
CA LEU A 236 -2.01 -5.00 -5.18
C LEU A 236 -1.44 -4.73 -6.57
N VAL A 237 -0.13 -4.97 -6.77
CA VAL A 237 0.54 -4.70 -8.05
C VAL A 237 0.00 -5.62 -9.14
N THR A 238 -0.17 -6.90 -8.83
CA THR A 238 -0.71 -7.90 -9.77
C THR A 238 -2.11 -7.53 -10.22
N GLU A 239 -3.01 -7.27 -9.26
CA GLU A 239 -4.42 -6.99 -9.53
C GLU A 239 -4.62 -5.63 -10.22
N LEU A 240 -3.80 -4.62 -9.88
CA LEU A 240 -3.94 -3.28 -10.45
C LEU A 240 -3.37 -3.19 -11.88
N PHE A 241 -2.16 -3.70 -12.12
CA PHE A 241 -1.44 -3.48 -13.38
C PHE A 241 -1.47 -4.66 -14.34
N PHE A 242 -1.56 -5.90 -13.84
CA PHE A 242 -1.31 -7.08 -14.68
C PHE A 242 -2.56 -7.93 -14.91
N LYS A 243 -3.47 -8.04 -13.94
CA LYS A 243 -4.73 -8.78 -14.10
C LYS A 243 -5.59 -8.32 -15.28
N PRO A 244 -5.67 -7.01 -15.63
CA PRO A 244 -6.35 -6.57 -16.84
C PRO A 244 -5.77 -7.14 -18.15
N LEU A 245 -4.51 -7.57 -18.14
CA LEU A 245 -3.80 -8.13 -19.30
C LEU A 245 -3.77 -9.66 -19.31
N ILE A 246 -3.45 -10.27 -18.16
CA ILE A 246 -3.16 -11.71 -18.07
C ILE A 246 -4.31 -12.53 -17.49
N GLY A 247 -5.40 -11.88 -17.06
CA GLY A 247 -6.55 -12.52 -16.43
C GLY A 247 -6.16 -13.27 -15.15
N ASN A 248 -6.52 -14.55 -15.07
CA ASN A 248 -6.27 -15.40 -13.89
C ASN A 248 -4.91 -16.12 -13.93
N THR A 249 -4.02 -15.75 -14.85
CA THR A 249 -2.68 -16.34 -14.94
C THR A 249 -1.87 -16.01 -13.69
N ASN A 250 -1.15 -17.01 -13.15
CA ASN A 250 -0.28 -16.80 -11.99
C ASN A 250 0.91 -15.91 -12.36
N MET A 251 1.01 -14.74 -11.73
CA MET A 251 2.05 -13.75 -12.01
C MET A 251 3.46 -14.30 -11.79
N VAL A 252 3.69 -15.06 -10.72
CA VAL A 252 4.99 -15.65 -10.43
C VAL A 252 5.40 -16.65 -11.51
N HIS A 253 4.47 -17.50 -11.94
CA HIS A 253 4.71 -18.44 -13.03
C HIS A 253 5.08 -17.72 -14.33
N LEU A 254 4.34 -16.67 -14.70
CA LEU A 254 4.66 -15.84 -15.86
C LEU A 254 6.07 -15.24 -15.78
N LEU A 255 6.45 -14.70 -14.62
CA LEU A 255 7.78 -14.12 -14.42
C LEU A 255 8.88 -15.16 -14.53
N THR A 256 8.65 -16.37 -14.00
CA THR A 256 9.57 -17.49 -14.12
C THR A 256 9.78 -17.88 -15.59
N GLU A 257 8.71 -17.99 -16.37
CA GLU A 257 8.80 -18.23 -17.82
C GLU A 257 9.60 -17.11 -18.52
N MET A 258 9.29 -15.85 -18.25
CA MET A 258 10.02 -14.71 -18.84
C MET A 258 11.52 -14.69 -18.48
N LEU A 259 11.89 -15.19 -17.29
CA LEU A 259 13.28 -15.21 -16.83
C LEU A 259 14.10 -16.29 -17.56
N PHE A 260 13.50 -17.46 -17.82
CA PHE A 260 14.19 -18.65 -18.33
C PHE A 260 13.98 -18.94 -19.82
N VAL A 261 13.19 -18.11 -20.52
CA VAL A 261 13.06 -18.09 -21.99
C VAL A 261 14.17 -17.27 -22.62
#